data_AF-A0A8J2Z175-F1
#
_entry.id   AF-A0A8J2Z175-F1
#
_cell.length_a   1.000
_cell.length_b   1.000
_cell.length_c   1.000
_cell.angle_alpha   90.00
_cell.angle_beta   90.00
_cell.angle_gamma   90.00
#
_symmetry.space_group_name_H-M   'P 1'
#
loop_
_entity.id
_entity.type
_entity.pdbx_description
1 polymer ?
#
loop_
_entity_poly.entity_id
_entity_poly.type
_entity_poly.pdbx_seq_one_letter_code
_entity_poly.pdbx_strand_id
1 'polypeptide(L)'
;MPILSIARAPCRAPARHWLLIAKAGTVWLWPGIPLTERRGGTIRPIPPDALRFWLSKLMGPEVVGQPVPMQVARAAEYLTVGDETAAQASLDRAPAGTLSPEGAMLARAVAARLGIDVPATPIAKRMPLWDRHFVLGLAPMFDRFAEAADWLDKAGVWDSDKHPRWPPGANEGRPGQFRPVDKPAVSVSSVPRPDPNRPGIGHNGGPPLFDDAPPVPPENPGASYRWPIIKALARWAAKRAVILAAEDAAGGPVGLALNAAQVAAWVYEYYPYIRAYNDPPKPLDELERAAQGPARRGYDVHHIVEQASGRSGEIPTQLINSGENLVSIPTLRHWQLNSWYQTPNSSLLDSSGNYMTPRKYLVGRGYDERRRVGLMGLHAVGVLK
;
A
#
# COMPACT_ATOMS: atom_id res chain seq x y z
N MET A 1 56.82 -25.13 32.38
CA MET A 1 55.51 -25.31 31.71
C MET A 1 55.11 -23.98 31.07
N PRO A 2 55.00 -23.88 29.74
CA PRO A 2 54.56 -22.64 29.11
C PRO A 2 53.03 -22.59 29.02
N ILE A 3 52.47 -21.43 29.35
CA ILE A 3 51.03 -21.13 29.25
C ILE A 3 50.72 -20.89 27.76
N LEU A 4 49.96 -21.80 27.15
CA LEU A 4 49.43 -21.66 25.80
C LEU A 4 48.41 -20.53 25.76
N SER A 5 48.80 -19.40 25.15
CA SER A 5 47.89 -18.31 24.79
C SER A 5 46.99 -18.77 23.64
N ILE A 6 45.71 -19.00 23.94
CA ILE A 6 44.68 -19.29 22.94
C ILE A 6 44.39 -17.99 22.21
N ALA A 7 45.00 -17.81 21.03
CA ALA A 7 44.63 -16.75 20.10
C ALA A 7 43.15 -16.92 19.73
N ARG A 8 42.30 -15.98 20.18
CA ARG A 8 40.91 -15.88 19.70
C ARG A 8 40.96 -15.65 18.20
N ALA A 9 40.31 -16.56 17.46
CA ALA A 9 40.08 -16.37 16.03
C ALA A 9 39.47 -14.98 15.79
N PRO A 10 39.87 -14.26 14.73
CA PRO A 10 39.31 -12.96 14.40
C PRO A 10 37.79 -13.10 14.27
N CYS A 11 37.06 -12.36 15.11
CA CYS A 11 35.61 -12.29 15.05
C CYS A 11 35.25 -11.80 13.64
N ARG A 12 34.73 -12.69 12.78
CA ARG A 12 34.22 -12.30 11.45
C ARG A 12 33.25 -11.16 11.67
N ALA A 13 33.48 -10.03 11.01
CA ALA A 13 32.54 -8.92 11.04
C ALA A 13 31.14 -9.47 10.74
N PRO A 14 30.11 -9.12 11.55
CA PRO A 14 28.76 -9.59 11.31
C PRO A 14 28.37 -9.23 9.88
N ALA A 15 27.80 -10.20 9.16
CA ALA A 15 27.32 -9.97 7.81
C ALA A 15 26.32 -8.82 7.85
N ARG A 16 26.65 -7.71 7.18
CA ARG A 16 25.79 -6.52 7.10
C ARG A 16 24.38 -6.90 6.68
N HIS A 17 23.37 -6.14 7.13
CA HIS A 17 22.01 -6.40 6.70
C HIS A 17 21.80 -5.89 5.26
N TRP A 18 21.85 -6.78 4.27
CA TRP A 18 21.92 -6.41 2.85
C TRP A 18 20.66 -5.75 2.27
N LEU A 19 19.55 -5.79 3.00
CA LEU A 19 18.27 -5.20 2.59
C LEU A 19 17.94 -3.89 3.28
N LEU A 20 18.67 -3.49 4.33
CA LEU A 20 18.35 -2.30 5.13
C LEU A 20 19.54 -1.33 5.17
N ILE A 21 19.29 -0.09 4.79
CA ILE A 21 20.32 0.95 4.71
C ILE A 21 19.85 2.21 5.42
N ALA A 22 20.65 2.73 6.35
CA ALA A 22 20.45 4.06 6.93
C ALA A 22 21.28 5.09 6.16
N LYS A 23 20.63 5.98 5.41
CA LYS A 23 21.31 6.99 4.59
C LYS A 23 20.41 8.18 4.25
N ALA A 24 21.00 9.35 4.15
CA ALA A 24 20.32 10.62 3.85
C ALA A 24 19.15 10.91 4.80
N GLY A 25 19.35 10.64 6.10
CA GLY A 25 18.31 10.85 7.10
C GLY A 25 17.07 9.96 6.92
N THR A 26 17.21 8.78 6.32
CA THR A 26 16.12 7.80 6.15
C THR A 26 16.66 6.38 6.32
N VAL A 27 15.81 5.47 6.83
CA VAL A 27 16.03 4.02 6.74
C VAL A 27 15.32 3.52 5.49
N TRP A 28 16.07 2.87 4.61
CA TRP A 28 15.61 2.32 3.35
C TRP A 28 15.56 0.80 3.44
N LEU A 29 14.49 0.21 2.92
CA LEU A 29 14.40 -1.19 2.56
C LEU A 29 14.63 -1.31 1.06
N TRP A 30 15.62 -2.10 0.65
CA TRP A 30 15.93 -2.30 -0.76
C TRP A 30 14.66 -2.77 -1.53
N PRO A 31 14.39 -2.25 -2.73
CA PRO A 31 15.21 -1.33 -3.52
C PRO A 31 14.81 0.15 -3.36
N GLY A 32 14.49 0.63 -2.16
CA GLY A 32 14.22 2.07 -1.94
C GLY A 32 12.86 2.37 -1.33
N ILE A 33 12.26 1.42 -0.62
CA ILE A 33 11.08 1.70 0.20
C ILE A 33 11.55 2.43 1.47
N PRO A 34 11.12 3.67 1.73
CA PRO A 34 11.44 4.35 2.97
C PRO A 34 10.66 3.70 4.12
N LEU A 35 11.38 3.29 5.16
CA LEU A 35 10.83 2.75 6.40
C LEU A 35 10.73 3.81 7.52
N THR A 36 11.19 5.02 7.23
CA THR A 36 11.09 6.18 8.11
C THR A 36 10.63 7.40 7.33
N GLU A 37 10.05 8.37 8.01
CA GLU A 37 9.65 9.65 7.46
C GLU A 37 10.15 10.80 8.35
N ARG A 38 10.40 11.95 7.74
CA ARG A 38 10.77 13.18 8.46
C ARG A 38 9.51 13.93 8.86
N ARG A 39 9.38 14.23 10.16
CA ARG A 39 8.33 15.09 10.73
C ARG A 39 8.99 16.22 11.51
N GLY A 40 9.05 17.39 10.88
CA GLY A 40 9.81 18.53 11.40
C GLY A 40 11.29 18.20 11.52
N GLY A 41 11.89 18.51 12.67
CA GLY A 41 13.28 18.18 12.98
C GLY A 41 13.54 16.71 13.34
N THR A 42 12.51 15.85 13.37
CA THR A 42 12.64 14.45 13.83
C THR A 42 12.40 13.45 12.70
N ILE A 43 13.11 12.33 12.74
CA ILE A 43 12.88 11.18 11.85
C ILE A 43 12.17 10.11 12.67
N ARG A 44 11.09 9.56 12.13
CA ARG A 44 10.25 8.55 12.79
C ARG A 44 10.03 7.36 11.89
N PRO A 45 9.92 6.13 12.42
CA PRO A 45 9.46 4.99 11.63
C PRO A 45 8.08 5.26 11.04
N ILE A 46 7.82 4.69 9.86
CA ILE A 46 6.45 4.56 9.34
C ILE A 46 5.59 3.72 10.32
N PRO A 47 4.24 3.79 10.25
CA PRO A 47 3.38 3.03 11.14
C PRO A 47 3.77 1.55 11.23
N PRO A 48 3.77 0.94 12.44
CA PRO A 48 4.25 -0.42 12.66
C PRO A 48 3.63 -1.48 11.74
N ASP A 49 2.35 -1.33 11.39
CA ASP A 49 1.65 -2.25 10.49
C ASP A 49 2.19 -2.16 9.05
N ALA A 50 2.48 -0.96 8.57
CA ALA A 50 3.07 -0.75 7.24
C ALA A 50 4.53 -1.26 7.21
N LEU A 51 5.28 -1.02 8.28
CA LEU A 51 6.64 -1.53 8.44
C LEU A 51 6.67 -3.07 8.42
N ARG A 52 5.82 -3.72 9.24
CA ARG A 52 5.70 -5.18 9.28
C ARG A 52 5.20 -5.75 7.96
N PHE A 53 4.27 -5.05 7.30
CA PHE A 53 3.84 -5.40 5.95
C PHE A 53 5.06 -5.48 5.04
N TRP A 54 5.78 -4.38 4.80
CA TRP A 54 6.91 -4.36 3.87
C TRP A 54 8.02 -5.35 4.20
N LEU A 55 8.36 -5.48 5.48
CA LEU A 55 9.34 -6.47 5.92
C LEU A 55 8.85 -7.89 5.62
N SER A 56 7.62 -8.24 6.01
CA SER A 56 7.07 -9.57 5.74
C SER A 56 6.92 -9.87 4.24
N LYS A 57 6.76 -8.82 3.43
CA LYS A 57 6.64 -8.93 1.98
C LYS A 57 7.94 -9.36 1.31
N LEU A 58 9.10 -8.91 1.80
CA LEU A 58 10.40 -9.25 1.22
C LEU A 58 11.10 -10.39 1.97
N MET A 59 10.96 -10.44 3.28
CA MET A 59 11.74 -11.34 4.15
C MET A 59 10.92 -12.52 4.68
N GLY A 60 9.63 -12.60 4.35
CA GLY A 60 8.72 -13.63 4.86
C GLY A 60 8.14 -13.32 6.25
N PRO A 61 7.13 -14.09 6.71
CA PRO A 61 6.41 -13.80 7.95
C PRO A 61 7.27 -13.95 9.21
N GLU A 62 8.36 -14.72 9.18
CA GLU A 62 9.23 -14.89 10.34
C GLU A 62 9.87 -13.58 10.81
N VAL A 63 10.05 -12.60 9.92
CA VAL A 63 10.61 -11.29 10.25
C VAL A 63 9.72 -10.49 11.21
N VAL A 64 8.42 -10.78 11.27
CA VAL A 64 7.47 -10.04 12.11
C VAL A 64 7.76 -10.24 13.60
N GLY A 65 8.29 -11.40 13.97
CA GLY A 65 8.73 -11.71 15.33
C GLY A 65 10.16 -11.26 15.65
N GLN A 66 10.89 -10.74 14.67
CA GLN A 66 12.28 -10.31 14.84
C GLN A 66 12.36 -8.87 15.35
N PRO A 67 13.48 -8.46 15.97
CA PRO A 67 13.66 -7.10 16.48
C PRO A 67 13.83 -6.03 15.38
N VAL A 68 13.56 -6.33 14.09
CA VAL A 68 13.76 -5.40 12.98
C VAL A 68 13.00 -4.08 13.17
N PRO A 69 11.71 -4.05 13.57
CA PRO A 69 11.01 -2.79 13.82
C PRO A 69 11.65 -1.94 14.92
N MET A 70 12.17 -2.58 15.96
CA MET A 70 12.88 -1.90 17.05
C MET A 70 14.21 -1.31 16.55
N GLN A 71 14.94 -2.02 15.68
CA GLN A 71 16.18 -1.49 15.10
C GLN A 71 15.92 -0.33 14.13
N VAL A 72 14.82 -0.37 13.36
CA VAL A 72 14.40 0.76 12.52
C VAL A 72 14.07 1.99 13.38
N ALA A 73 13.39 1.80 14.52
CA ALA A 73 13.12 2.89 15.47
C ALA A 73 14.39 3.51 16.04
N ARG A 74 15.35 2.69 16.50
CA ARG A 74 16.65 3.18 16.99
C ARG A 74 17.47 3.87 15.90
N ALA A 75 17.47 3.32 14.70
CA ALA A 75 18.12 3.96 13.56
C ALA A 75 17.51 5.35 13.27
N ALA A 76 16.19 5.50 13.37
CA ALA A 76 15.52 6.79 13.23
C ALA A 76 15.95 7.82 14.29
N GLU A 77 16.18 7.38 15.53
CA GLU A 77 16.72 8.23 16.61
C GLU A 77 18.13 8.73 16.27
N TYR A 78 19.02 7.84 15.83
CA TYR A 78 20.37 8.23 15.41
C TYR A 78 20.37 9.15 14.17
N LEU A 79 19.52 8.86 13.18
CA LEU A 79 19.38 9.71 12.01
C LEU A 79 18.83 11.10 12.37
N THR A 80 18.00 11.21 13.41
CA THR A 80 17.48 12.50 13.89
C THR A 80 18.59 13.44 14.33
N VAL A 81 19.67 12.90 14.90
CA VAL A 81 20.88 13.65 15.28
C VAL A 81 21.97 13.65 14.20
N GLY A 82 21.68 13.12 13.01
CA GLY A 82 22.61 13.07 11.87
C GLY A 82 23.66 11.96 11.93
N ASP A 83 23.53 10.98 12.84
CA ASP A 83 24.51 9.90 12.98
C ASP A 83 24.12 8.67 12.13
N GLU A 84 24.44 8.73 10.84
CA GLU A 84 24.18 7.63 9.90
C GLU A 84 24.98 6.36 10.24
N THR A 85 26.17 6.51 10.86
CA THR A 85 27.02 5.38 11.20
C THR A 85 26.42 4.58 12.35
N ALA A 86 25.96 5.24 13.42
CA ALA A 86 25.26 4.59 14.51
C ALA A 86 23.90 4.03 14.06
N ALA A 87 23.21 4.73 13.16
CA ALA A 87 21.97 4.25 12.57
C ALA A 87 22.19 2.93 11.82
N GLN A 88 23.17 2.86 10.92
CA GLN A 88 23.51 1.63 10.20
C GLN A 88 23.96 0.53 11.16
N ALA A 89 24.78 0.86 12.16
CA ALA A 89 25.22 -0.10 13.17
C ALA A 89 24.05 -0.67 14.00
N SER A 90 22.96 0.09 14.19
CA SER A 90 21.73 -0.41 14.80
C SER A 90 21.01 -1.41 13.88
N LEU A 91 20.91 -1.10 12.58
CA LEU A 91 20.30 -1.98 11.59
C LEU A 91 21.09 -3.29 11.43
N ASP A 92 22.43 -3.23 11.45
CA ASP A 92 23.31 -4.40 11.34
C ASP A 92 23.21 -5.36 12.54
N ARG A 93 22.59 -4.94 13.66
CA ARG A 93 22.26 -5.83 14.79
C ARG A 93 20.97 -6.61 14.58
N ALA A 94 20.15 -6.24 13.59
CA ALA A 94 19.03 -7.07 13.20
C ALA A 94 19.55 -8.38 12.60
N PRO A 95 18.87 -9.53 12.81
CA PRO A 95 19.23 -10.77 12.14
C PRO A 95 19.30 -10.52 10.63
N ALA A 96 20.40 -10.91 9.98
CA ALA A 96 20.53 -10.78 8.53
C ALA A 96 19.38 -11.56 7.87
N GLY A 97 18.41 -10.83 7.31
CA GLY A 97 17.24 -11.46 6.73
C GLY A 97 17.61 -12.35 5.54
N THR A 98 16.96 -13.51 5.48
CA THR A 98 16.82 -14.23 4.22
C THR A 98 15.63 -13.65 3.46
N LEU A 99 15.73 -13.55 2.13
CA LEU A 99 14.55 -13.29 1.31
C LEU A 99 13.66 -14.53 1.33
N SER A 100 12.33 -14.34 1.37
CA SER A 100 11.45 -15.43 0.97
C SER A 100 11.63 -15.72 -0.54
N PRO A 101 11.24 -16.89 -1.06
CA PRO A 101 11.25 -17.12 -2.50
C PRO A 101 10.49 -16.04 -3.29
N GLU A 102 9.35 -15.56 -2.78
CA GLU A 102 8.59 -14.46 -3.38
C GLU A 102 9.31 -13.13 -3.24
N GLY A 103 9.89 -12.86 -2.08
CA GLY A 103 10.68 -11.67 -1.85
C GLY A 103 11.86 -11.61 -2.84
N ALA A 104 12.48 -12.75 -3.13
CA ALA A 104 13.50 -12.88 -4.15
C ALA A 104 12.96 -12.71 -5.57
N MET A 105 11.77 -13.22 -5.88
CA MET A 105 11.11 -12.99 -7.16
C MET A 105 10.72 -11.53 -7.36
N LEU A 106 10.13 -10.89 -6.34
CA LEU A 106 9.78 -9.48 -6.32
C LEU A 106 11.04 -8.65 -6.47
N ALA A 107 12.09 -8.98 -5.73
CA ALA A 107 13.37 -8.33 -5.84
C ALA A 107 13.92 -8.39 -7.27
N ARG A 108 13.96 -9.59 -7.88
CA ARG A 108 14.40 -9.75 -9.27
C ARG A 108 13.52 -8.98 -10.26
N ALA A 109 12.21 -8.99 -10.08
CA ALA A 109 11.28 -8.28 -10.96
C ALA A 109 11.48 -6.76 -10.87
N VAL A 110 11.67 -6.23 -9.66
CA VAL A 110 11.93 -4.80 -9.45
C VAL A 110 13.33 -4.43 -9.95
N ALA A 111 14.36 -5.21 -9.64
CA ALA A 111 15.72 -5.02 -10.14
C ALA A 111 15.78 -4.96 -11.67
N ALA A 112 15.17 -5.95 -12.35
CA ALA A 112 15.08 -5.98 -13.80
C ALA A 112 14.34 -4.77 -14.39
N ARG A 113 13.31 -4.28 -13.68
CA ARG A 113 12.53 -3.11 -14.10
C ARG A 113 13.29 -1.80 -13.91
N LEU A 114 14.06 -1.69 -12.84
CA LEU A 114 14.84 -0.50 -12.49
C LEU A 114 16.23 -0.49 -13.15
N GLY A 115 16.66 -1.60 -13.76
CA GLY A 115 17.99 -1.74 -14.35
C GLY A 115 19.12 -1.81 -13.32
N ILE A 116 18.84 -2.32 -12.12
CA ILE A 116 19.80 -2.48 -11.01
C ILE A 116 19.98 -3.97 -10.65
N ASP A 117 21.00 -4.29 -9.88
CA ASP A 117 21.23 -5.67 -9.40
C ASP A 117 20.50 -5.97 -8.08
N VAL A 118 20.11 -7.23 -7.90
CA VAL A 118 19.59 -7.72 -6.61
C VAL A 118 20.78 -8.00 -5.69
N PRO A 119 20.83 -7.44 -4.46
CA PRO A 119 21.86 -7.78 -3.48
C PRO A 119 21.90 -9.28 -3.26
N ALA A 120 23.10 -9.86 -3.21
CA ALA A 120 23.33 -11.30 -3.09
C ALA A 120 22.80 -11.86 -1.75
N THR A 121 21.48 -11.98 -1.60
CA THR A 121 20.78 -12.29 -0.34
C THR A 121 20.36 -13.74 -0.29
N PRO A 122 20.54 -14.45 0.85
CA PRO A 122 20.21 -15.86 0.91
C PRO A 122 18.70 -16.00 0.81
N ILE A 123 18.24 -16.95 0.01
CA ILE A 123 16.83 -17.23 -0.18
C ILE A 123 16.44 -18.38 0.76
N ALA A 124 15.40 -18.19 1.56
CA ALA A 124 14.89 -19.21 2.46
C ALA A 124 14.39 -20.43 1.66
N LYS A 125 14.64 -21.65 2.17
CA LYS A 125 14.29 -22.91 1.49
C LYS A 125 12.79 -23.30 1.54
N ARG A 126 11.90 -22.44 2.04
CA ARG A 126 10.51 -22.80 2.34
C ARG A 126 9.55 -22.58 1.17
N MET A 127 8.41 -23.26 1.22
CA MET A 127 7.37 -23.22 0.19
C MET A 127 6.81 -21.80 0.01
N PRO A 128 6.40 -21.48 -1.22
CA PRO A 128 5.87 -20.18 -1.51
C PRO A 128 4.53 -19.92 -0.80
N LEU A 129 4.38 -18.72 -0.25
CA LEU A 129 3.13 -18.17 0.27
C LEU A 129 2.30 -17.50 -0.83
N TRP A 130 2.92 -17.00 -1.92
CA TRP A 130 2.19 -16.26 -2.98
C TRP A 130 2.49 -16.79 -4.37
N ASP A 131 1.56 -16.55 -5.29
CA ASP A 131 1.74 -16.85 -6.70
C ASP A 131 2.52 -15.75 -7.45
N ARG A 132 3.00 -16.11 -8.64
CA ARG A 132 3.80 -15.25 -9.52
C ARG A 132 3.06 -14.00 -9.99
N HIS A 133 1.74 -14.06 -10.20
CA HIS A 133 0.95 -12.93 -10.70
C HIS A 133 0.85 -11.83 -9.65
N PHE A 134 0.67 -12.19 -8.38
CA PHE A 134 0.68 -11.22 -7.30
C PHE A 134 2.03 -10.49 -7.15
N VAL A 135 3.15 -11.22 -7.29
CA VAL A 135 4.50 -10.64 -7.30
C VAL A 135 4.67 -9.64 -8.46
N LEU A 136 4.23 -10.01 -9.66
CA LEU A 136 4.29 -9.13 -10.83
C LEU A 136 3.38 -7.91 -10.70
N GLY A 137 2.24 -8.04 -10.04
CA GLY A 137 1.33 -6.91 -9.75
C GLY A 137 1.92 -5.87 -8.80
N LEU A 138 2.85 -6.26 -7.92
CA LEU A 138 3.54 -5.35 -6.99
C LEU A 138 4.72 -4.61 -7.64
N ALA A 139 5.38 -5.19 -8.63
CA ALA A 139 6.59 -4.62 -9.22
C ALA A 139 6.43 -3.18 -9.78
N PRO A 140 5.33 -2.80 -10.47
CA PRO A 140 5.14 -1.42 -10.97
C PRO A 140 5.05 -0.35 -9.86
N MET A 141 4.72 -0.71 -8.62
CA MET A 141 4.68 0.27 -7.53
C MET A 141 6.05 0.82 -7.16
N PHE A 142 7.11 0.10 -7.54
CA PHE A 142 8.48 0.48 -7.26
C PHE A 142 9.03 1.52 -8.26
N ASP A 143 8.32 1.82 -9.35
CA ASP A 143 8.72 2.87 -10.30
C ASP A 143 8.85 4.23 -9.62
N ARG A 144 8.04 4.47 -8.59
CA ARG A 144 8.07 5.72 -7.81
C ARG A 144 9.24 5.79 -6.82
N PHE A 145 9.94 4.68 -6.62
CA PHE A 145 11.18 4.61 -5.86
C PHE A 145 12.40 4.41 -6.78
N ALA A 146 12.21 4.41 -8.10
CA ALA A 146 13.27 4.18 -9.09
C ALA A 146 14.45 5.12 -8.90
N GLU A 147 14.21 6.41 -8.67
CA GLU A 147 15.26 7.40 -8.42
C GLU A 147 16.03 7.11 -7.14
N ALA A 148 15.34 6.73 -6.06
CA ALA A 148 15.97 6.34 -4.80
C ALA A 148 16.74 5.01 -4.95
N ALA A 149 16.22 4.08 -5.74
CA ALA A 149 16.83 2.78 -6.02
C ALA A 149 18.11 2.93 -6.84
N ASP A 150 18.04 3.67 -7.94
CA ASP A 150 19.16 4.02 -8.83
C ASP A 150 20.21 4.84 -8.06
N TRP A 151 19.77 5.75 -7.20
CA TRP A 151 20.66 6.45 -6.30
C TRP A 151 21.31 5.53 -5.26
N LEU A 152 20.59 4.60 -4.63
CA LEU A 152 21.16 3.64 -3.68
C LEU A 152 22.13 2.66 -4.35
N ASP A 153 21.83 2.23 -5.57
CA ASP A 153 22.70 1.40 -6.42
C ASP A 153 24.00 2.17 -6.75
N LYS A 154 23.89 3.40 -7.25
CA LYS A 154 25.01 4.29 -7.56
C LYS A 154 25.80 4.74 -6.33
N ALA A 155 25.12 4.88 -5.19
CA ALA A 155 25.73 5.32 -3.94
C ALA A 155 26.34 4.16 -3.13
N GLY A 156 26.40 2.96 -3.72
CA GLY A 156 27.35 1.90 -3.41
C GLY A 156 26.75 0.64 -2.79
N VAL A 157 26.29 -0.28 -3.63
CA VAL A 157 26.62 -1.69 -3.45
C VAL A 157 27.96 -1.94 -4.15
N TRP A 158 28.89 -2.59 -3.44
CA TRP A 158 30.28 -2.80 -3.82
C TRP A 158 30.43 -3.57 -5.15
N ASP A 159 31.07 -2.93 -6.14
CA ASP A 159 31.47 -3.53 -7.41
C ASP A 159 32.93 -4.01 -7.31
N SER A 160 33.14 -5.34 -7.23
CA SER A 160 34.48 -5.93 -7.12
C SER A 160 35.31 -5.77 -8.40
N ASP A 161 34.65 -5.60 -9.53
CA ASP A 161 35.30 -5.57 -10.85
C ASP A 161 35.75 -4.16 -11.20
N LYS A 162 35.10 -3.13 -10.64
CA LYS A 162 35.53 -1.71 -10.75
C LYS A 162 36.55 -1.27 -9.70
N HIS A 163 36.83 -2.07 -8.66
CA HIS A 163 37.73 -1.68 -7.56
C HIS A 163 38.71 -2.80 -7.10
N PRO A 164 39.68 -3.21 -7.94
CA PRO A 164 40.65 -4.24 -7.56
C PRO A 164 41.60 -3.76 -6.45
N ARG A 165 41.75 -4.58 -5.40
CA ARG A 165 42.78 -4.41 -4.37
C ARG A 165 44.01 -5.25 -4.69
N TRP A 166 45.17 -4.84 -4.20
CA TRP A 166 46.36 -5.70 -4.21
C TRP A 166 46.08 -6.97 -3.38
N PRO A 167 46.40 -8.18 -3.91
CA PRO A 167 46.25 -9.41 -3.15
C PRO A 167 47.14 -9.41 -1.90
N PRO A 168 46.75 -10.11 -0.83
CA PRO A 168 47.55 -10.19 0.38
C PRO A 168 48.95 -10.77 0.07
N GLY A 169 50.01 -10.00 0.35
CA GLY A 169 51.41 -10.42 0.12
C GLY A 169 52.04 -9.97 -1.19
N ALA A 170 51.40 -9.08 -1.97
CA ALA A 170 52.03 -8.51 -3.17
C ALA A 170 53.22 -7.60 -2.82
N ASN A 171 54.37 -7.84 -3.46
CA ASN A 171 55.65 -7.17 -3.15
C ASN A 171 55.70 -5.67 -3.50
N GLU A 172 54.69 -5.15 -4.21
CA GLU A 172 54.72 -3.81 -4.81
C GLU A 172 53.69 -2.83 -4.20
N GLY A 173 52.97 -3.20 -3.13
CA GLY A 173 51.90 -2.34 -2.59
C GLY A 173 51.64 -2.48 -1.09
N ARG A 174 51.34 -1.36 -0.43
CA ARG A 174 50.92 -1.32 0.97
C ARG A 174 49.56 -2.03 1.12
N PRO A 175 49.43 -3.05 2.00
CA PRO A 175 48.18 -3.76 2.17
C PRO A 175 47.05 -2.81 2.57
N GLY A 176 45.92 -2.88 1.84
CA GLY A 176 44.73 -2.05 2.10
C GLY A 176 44.55 -0.84 1.18
N GLN A 177 45.50 -0.54 0.28
CA GLN A 177 45.37 0.55 -0.70
C GLN A 177 44.85 0.07 -2.07
N PHE A 178 44.22 0.99 -2.82
CA PHE A 178 43.69 0.76 -4.16
C PHE A 178 44.81 0.54 -5.18
N ARG A 179 44.62 -0.39 -6.13
CA ARG A 179 45.51 -0.57 -7.28
C ARG A 179 45.09 0.38 -8.42
N PRO A 180 46.00 1.11 -9.09
CA PRO A 180 45.67 1.90 -10.27
C PRO A 180 45.14 1.02 -11.40
N VAL A 181 44.18 1.52 -12.17
CA VAL A 181 43.59 0.81 -13.31
C VAL A 181 44.47 0.98 -14.54
N ASP A 182 44.97 -0.12 -15.11
CA ASP A 182 45.68 -0.12 -16.39
C ASP A 182 44.65 0.05 -17.53
N LYS A 183 44.62 1.21 -18.20
CA LYS A 183 43.77 1.43 -19.38
C LYS A 183 44.61 1.42 -20.66
N PRO A 184 44.22 0.68 -21.73
CA PRO A 184 44.54 1.09 -23.08
C PRO A 184 43.44 2.03 -23.61
N ALA A 185 43.85 3.04 -24.36
CA ALA A 185 42.95 4.00 -25.00
C ALA A 185 42.18 3.36 -26.16
N VAL A 186 40.86 3.56 -26.21
CA VAL A 186 40.04 3.25 -27.41
C VAL A 186 39.14 4.43 -27.75
N SER A 187 39.19 4.78 -29.03
CA SER A 187 38.61 5.91 -29.73
C SER A 187 37.08 5.87 -29.85
N VAL A 188 36.49 7.07 -29.85
CA VAL A 188 35.07 7.35 -30.07
C VAL A 188 34.77 7.31 -31.57
N SER A 189 33.79 6.52 -32.02
CA SER A 189 33.05 6.81 -33.26
C SER A 189 31.73 6.02 -33.41
N SER A 190 30.70 6.74 -33.87
CA SER A 190 29.43 6.35 -34.50
C SER A 190 28.34 5.59 -33.70
N VAL A 191 27.25 6.30 -33.38
CA VAL A 191 25.90 5.76 -33.13
C VAL A 191 25.02 6.06 -34.37
N PRO A 192 24.30 5.10 -34.98
CA PRO A 192 23.37 5.38 -36.07
C PRO A 192 22.01 5.87 -35.55
N ARG A 193 21.37 6.79 -36.27
CA ARG A 193 20.01 7.28 -35.99
C ARG A 193 18.93 6.25 -36.40
N PRO A 194 17.78 6.18 -35.71
CA PRO A 194 16.72 5.21 -36.02
C PRO A 194 15.88 5.62 -37.25
N ASP A 195 15.45 4.61 -38.00
CA ASP A 195 14.57 4.68 -39.18
C ASP A 195 13.12 5.09 -38.78
N PRO A 196 12.54 6.13 -39.40
CA PRO A 196 11.20 6.63 -39.09
C PRO A 196 10.04 5.72 -39.54
N ASN A 197 10.29 4.62 -40.28
CA ASN A 197 9.24 3.74 -40.81
C ASN A 197 9.10 2.38 -40.09
N ARG A 198 9.60 2.25 -38.86
CA ARG A 198 9.36 1.04 -38.05
C ARG A 198 7.92 1.06 -37.49
N PRO A 199 7.06 0.07 -37.77
CA PRO A 199 5.75 -0.02 -37.14
C PRO A 199 5.91 -0.15 -35.63
N GLY A 200 5.28 0.77 -34.88
CA GLY A 200 5.31 0.78 -33.43
C GLY A 200 4.69 -0.48 -32.83
N ILE A 201 5.27 -0.95 -31.72
CA ILE A 201 4.75 -2.06 -30.92
C ILE A 201 3.43 -1.59 -30.29
N GLY A 202 2.31 -1.85 -30.96
CA GLY A 202 0.99 -1.39 -30.52
C GLY A 202 -0.22 -1.90 -31.33
N HIS A 203 -0.06 -2.97 -32.12
CA HIS A 203 -1.14 -3.48 -32.98
C HIS A 203 -1.49 -4.95 -32.71
N ASN A 204 -1.82 -5.26 -31.46
CA ASN A 204 -2.47 -6.52 -31.12
C ASN A 204 -3.74 -6.19 -30.33
N GLY A 205 -4.92 -6.47 -30.92
CA GLY A 205 -6.24 -6.23 -30.34
C GLY A 205 -6.53 -7.07 -29.10
N GLY A 206 -5.87 -6.73 -27.98
CA GLY A 206 -6.22 -7.25 -26.66
C GLY A 206 -7.59 -6.75 -26.19
N PRO A 207 -8.18 -7.38 -25.16
CA PRO A 207 -9.43 -6.93 -24.56
C PRO A 207 -9.34 -5.45 -24.18
N PRO A 208 -10.46 -4.69 -24.26
CA PRO A 208 -10.44 -3.23 -24.17
C PRO A 208 -9.71 -2.74 -22.93
N LEU A 209 -8.88 -1.70 -23.13
CA LEU A 209 -8.13 -1.00 -22.09
C LEU A 209 -9.07 -0.63 -20.93
N PHE A 210 -8.70 -1.09 -19.74
CA PHE A 210 -9.42 -0.91 -18.50
C PHE A 210 -9.41 0.56 -18.05
N ASP A 211 -10.43 1.01 -17.30
CA ASP A 211 -10.42 2.34 -16.66
C ASP A 211 -9.17 2.49 -15.78
N ASP A 212 -8.34 3.49 -16.10
CA ASP A 212 -7.18 3.86 -15.29
C ASP A 212 -7.58 4.15 -13.84
N ALA A 213 -6.65 3.89 -12.91
CA ALA A 213 -6.81 4.32 -11.53
C ALA A 213 -7.08 5.83 -11.47
N PRO A 214 -8.03 6.30 -10.63
CA PRO A 214 -8.28 7.72 -10.52
C PRO A 214 -7.02 8.44 -10.04
N PRO A 215 -6.68 9.61 -10.62
CA PRO A 215 -5.48 10.34 -10.24
C PRO A 215 -5.55 10.76 -8.77
N VAL A 216 -4.47 10.51 -8.04
CA VAL A 216 -4.33 10.89 -6.63
C VAL A 216 -3.22 11.92 -6.50
N PRO A 217 -3.52 13.14 -5.99
CA PRO A 217 -2.50 14.14 -5.76
C PRO A 217 -1.55 13.69 -4.63
N PRO A 218 -0.24 14.01 -4.72
CA PRO A 218 0.75 13.61 -3.73
C PRO A 218 0.44 14.17 -2.33
N GLU A 219 -0.15 15.37 -2.28
CA GLU A 219 -0.55 16.06 -1.06
C GLU A 219 -2.07 16.06 -0.88
N ASN A 220 -2.52 16.21 0.38
CA ASN A 220 -3.93 16.23 0.70
C ASN A 220 -4.58 17.51 0.13
N PRO A 221 -5.53 17.41 -0.82
CA PRO A 221 -6.07 18.58 -1.52
C PRO A 221 -7.13 19.34 -0.70
N GLY A 222 -7.20 19.10 0.62
CA GLY A 222 -8.18 19.69 1.52
C GLY A 222 -9.55 19.01 1.46
N ALA A 223 -10.42 19.34 2.42
CA ALA A 223 -11.66 18.60 2.67
C ALA A 223 -12.61 18.53 1.47
N SER A 224 -12.70 19.59 0.66
CA SER A 224 -13.62 19.71 -0.47
C SER A 224 -13.27 18.77 -1.64
N TYR A 225 -11.97 18.53 -1.89
CA TYR A 225 -11.49 17.72 -3.01
C TYR A 225 -11.08 16.30 -2.59
N ARG A 226 -10.71 16.12 -1.32
CA ARG A 226 -10.30 14.82 -0.74
C ARG A 226 -11.38 13.75 -0.87
N TRP A 227 -12.62 14.06 -0.50
CA TRP A 227 -13.68 13.05 -0.44
C TRP A 227 -14.13 12.53 -1.82
N PRO A 228 -14.25 13.37 -2.86
CA PRO A 228 -14.39 12.89 -4.23
C PRO A 228 -13.34 11.85 -4.62
N ILE A 229 -12.05 12.10 -4.32
CA ILE A 229 -10.94 11.19 -4.64
C ILE A 229 -11.07 9.87 -3.89
N ILE A 230 -11.33 9.91 -2.57
CA ILE A 230 -11.53 8.70 -1.76
C ILE A 230 -12.72 7.88 -2.25
N LYS A 231 -13.83 8.52 -2.65
CA LYS A 231 -14.99 7.82 -3.25
C LYS A 231 -14.62 7.19 -4.59
N ALA A 232 -13.88 7.90 -5.44
CA ALA A 232 -13.45 7.40 -6.75
C ALA A 232 -12.55 6.17 -6.58
N LEU A 233 -11.56 6.23 -5.68
CA LEU A 233 -10.68 5.11 -5.35
C LEU A 233 -11.47 3.91 -4.82
N ALA A 234 -12.37 4.12 -3.87
CA ALA A 234 -13.15 3.03 -3.28
C ALA A 234 -14.04 2.34 -4.33
N ARG A 235 -14.66 3.10 -5.24
CA ARG A 235 -15.45 2.57 -6.37
C ARG A 235 -14.59 1.83 -7.38
N TRP A 236 -13.48 2.42 -7.79
CA TRP A 236 -12.54 1.80 -8.73
C TRP A 236 -12.03 0.47 -8.18
N ALA A 237 -11.66 0.43 -6.91
CA ALA A 237 -11.25 -0.78 -6.21
C ALA A 237 -12.35 -1.84 -6.17
N ALA A 238 -13.58 -1.47 -5.82
CA ALA A 238 -14.72 -2.40 -5.80
C ALA A 238 -14.96 -3.02 -7.19
N LYS A 239 -14.99 -2.18 -8.24
CA LYS A 239 -15.15 -2.65 -9.63
C LYS A 239 -14.01 -3.58 -10.04
N ARG A 240 -12.77 -3.20 -9.74
CA ARG A 240 -11.59 -3.96 -10.14
C ARG A 240 -11.48 -5.29 -9.41
N ALA A 241 -11.89 -5.36 -8.14
CA ALA A 241 -11.92 -6.60 -7.39
C ALA A 241 -12.93 -7.62 -7.94
N VAL A 242 -14.10 -7.18 -8.44
CA VAL A 242 -15.05 -8.10 -9.09
C VAL A 242 -14.46 -8.70 -10.36
N ILE A 243 -13.75 -7.89 -11.15
CA ILE A 243 -13.08 -8.34 -12.37
C ILE A 243 -11.94 -9.31 -12.04
N LEU A 244 -11.11 -8.95 -11.06
CA LEU A 244 -9.92 -9.71 -10.67
C LEU A 244 -10.21 -10.89 -9.72
N ALA A 245 -11.39 -10.99 -9.14
CA ALA A 245 -11.84 -12.18 -8.42
C ALA A 245 -12.03 -13.38 -9.37
N ALA A 246 -12.09 -13.14 -10.69
CA ALA A 246 -11.94 -14.19 -11.70
C ALA A 246 -10.48 -14.61 -11.93
N GLU A 247 -9.51 -13.88 -11.36
CA GLU A 247 -8.05 -14.01 -11.63
C GLU A 247 -7.21 -14.14 -10.33
N ASP A 248 -7.82 -14.47 -9.18
CA ASP A 248 -7.13 -14.66 -7.88
C ASP A 248 -6.20 -13.50 -7.44
N ALA A 249 -6.61 -12.24 -7.66
CA ALA A 249 -5.78 -11.11 -7.22
C ALA A 249 -5.65 -11.01 -5.69
N ALA A 250 -4.44 -11.28 -5.18
CA ALA A 250 -4.15 -11.12 -3.77
C ALA A 250 -4.27 -9.65 -3.30
N GLY A 251 -4.78 -9.45 -2.08
CA GLY A 251 -5.01 -8.14 -1.46
C GLY A 251 -6.41 -7.55 -1.66
N GLY A 252 -7.23 -8.11 -2.56
CA GLY A 252 -8.62 -7.71 -2.78
C GLY A 252 -8.79 -6.23 -3.18
N PRO A 253 -10.02 -5.68 -3.09
CA PRO A 253 -10.31 -4.30 -3.46
C PRO A 253 -9.42 -3.27 -2.73
N VAL A 254 -9.12 -3.53 -1.46
CA VAL A 254 -8.30 -2.67 -0.62
C VAL A 254 -6.86 -2.58 -1.12
N GLY A 255 -6.23 -3.72 -1.42
CA GLY A 255 -4.87 -3.76 -1.95
C GLY A 255 -4.79 -2.97 -3.25
N LEU A 256 -5.77 -3.17 -4.14
CA LEU A 256 -5.89 -2.41 -5.38
C LEU A 256 -5.97 -0.90 -5.11
N ALA A 257 -6.84 -0.44 -4.20
CA ALA A 257 -6.99 0.98 -3.90
C ALA A 257 -5.68 1.62 -3.42
N LEU A 258 -4.96 0.96 -2.51
CA LEU A 258 -3.69 1.48 -1.97
C LEU A 258 -2.59 1.51 -3.04
N ASN A 259 -2.60 0.53 -3.94
CA ASN A 259 -1.70 0.45 -5.08
C ASN A 259 -1.98 1.56 -6.11
N ALA A 260 -3.26 1.78 -6.42
CA ALA A 260 -3.76 2.81 -7.33
C ALA A 260 -3.58 4.23 -6.79
N ALA A 261 -3.66 4.42 -5.47
CA ALA A 261 -3.56 5.72 -4.84
C ALA A 261 -2.16 6.35 -4.89
N GLN A 262 -1.26 5.74 -5.65
CA GLN A 262 0.11 6.14 -5.83
C GLN A 262 0.77 6.77 -4.58
N VAL A 263 0.73 6.06 -3.44
CA VAL A 263 1.50 6.32 -2.20
C VAL A 263 1.40 7.78 -1.70
N ALA A 264 0.28 8.45 -1.93
CA ALA A 264 0.01 9.68 -1.20
C ALA A 264 -0.26 9.31 0.27
N ALA A 265 0.67 9.65 1.17
CA ALA A 265 0.63 9.26 2.59
C ALA A 265 -0.70 9.63 3.27
N TRP A 266 -1.31 10.73 2.83
CA TRP A 266 -2.60 11.18 3.33
C TRP A 266 -3.74 10.20 3.05
N VAL A 267 -3.69 9.38 1.98
CA VAL A 267 -4.75 8.41 1.66
C VAL A 267 -4.81 7.28 2.70
N TYR A 268 -3.67 6.91 3.31
CA TYR A 268 -3.64 5.90 4.36
C TYR A 268 -4.51 6.27 5.57
N GLU A 269 -4.67 7.56 5.87
CA GLU A 269 -5.55 8.01 6.95
C GLU A 269 -7.04 7.68 6.68
N TYR A 270 -7.41 7.54 5.40
CA TYR A 270 -8.77 7.24 4.95
C TYR A 270 -8.96 5.77 4.60
N TYR A 271 -7.93 4.93 4.82
CA TYR A 271 -8.00 3.48 4.64
C TYR A 271 -9.25 2.84 5.27
N PRO A 272 -9.63 3.15 6.53
CA PRO A 272 -10.84 2.57 7.13
C PRO A 272 -12.13 2.81 6.33
N TYR A 273 -12.24 3.95 5.64
CA TYR A 273 -13.41 4.30 4.81
C TYR A 273 -13.42 3.53 3.49
N ILE A 274 -12.25 3.37 2.87
CA ILE A 274 -12.08 2.57 1.64
C ILE A 274 -12.37 1.10 1.94
N ARG A 275 -11.83 0.58 3.06
CA ARG A 275 -12.11 -0.79 3.52
C ARG A 275 -13.60 -0.99 3.75
N ALA A 276 -14.21 -0.14 4.59
CA ALA A 276 -15.63 -0.26 4.92
C ALA A 276 -16.53 -0.21 3.67
N TYR A 277 -16.20 0.60 2.67
CA TYR A 277 -16.95 0.68 1.41
C TYR A 277 -17.02 -0.65 0.63
N ASN A 278 -15.98 -1.47 0.80
CA ASN A 278 -15.78 -2.75 0.13
C ASN A 278 -16.20 -3.95 0.99
N ASP A 279 -16.68 -3.74 2.22
CA ASP A 279 -17.27 -4.83 2.99
C ASP A 279 -18.51 -5.36 2.25
N PRO A 280 -18.73 -6.69 2.22
CA PRO A 280 -19.86 -7.27 1.50
C PRO A 280 -21.20 -6.84 2.12
N PRO A 281 -22.31 -6.90 1.35
CA PRO A 281 -23.64 -6.70 1.90
C PRO A 281 -23.92 -7.66 3.06
N LYS A 282 -24.60 -7.17 4.09
CA LYS A 282 -24.88 -7.91 5.33
C LYS A 282 -26.39 -8.10 5.51
N PRO A 283 -26.84 -9.13 6.26
CA PRO A 283 -28.24 -9.22 6.65
C PRO A 283 -28.62 -8.08 7.62
N LEU A 284 -29.90 -7.75 7.67
CA LEU A 284 -30.42 -6.60 8.42
C LEU A 284 -30.10 -6.68 9.92
N ASP A 285 -30.27 -7.85 10.53
CA ASP A 285 -30.02 -8.08 11.96
C ASP A 285 -28.56 -7.80 12.35
N GLU A 286 -27.61 -8.08 11.46
CA GLU A 286 -26.19 -7.81 11.68
C GLU A 286 -25.92 -6.30 11.62
N LEU A 287 -26.56 -5.58 10.69
CA LEU A 287 -26.44 -4.13 10.59
C LEU A 287 -27.05 -3.42 11.81
N GLU A 288 -28.20 -3.90 12.28
CA GLU A 288 -28.90 -3.40 13.48
C GLU A 288 -28.07 -3.65 14.74
N ARG A 289 -27.59 -4.89 14.94
CA ARG A 289 -26.70 -5.26 16.05
C ARG A 289 -25.41 -4.45 16.05
N ALA A 290 -24.83 -4.20 14.87
CA ALA A 290 -23.63 -3.38 14.75
C ALA A 290 -23.88 -1.89 15.07
N ALA A 291 -25.10 -1.39 14.92
CA ALA A 291 -25.46 -0.02 15.30
C ALA A 291 -25.53 0.18 16.82
N GLN A 292 -25.84 -0.88 17.56
CA GLN A 292 -25.88 -0.88 19.04
C GLN A 292 -24.47 -1.05 19.66
N GLY A 293 -23.47 -1.37 18.84
CA GLY A 293 -22.10 -1.58 19.27
C GLY A 293 -21.27 -0.29 19.38
N PRO A 294 -19.98 -0.42 19.72
CA PRO A 294 -19.07 0.72 19.73
C PRO A 294 -18.90 1.33 18.33
N ALA A 295 -18.68 2.65 18.29
CA ALA A 295 -18.43 3.36 17.05
C ALA A 295 -17.22 2.76 16.29
N ARG A 296 -17.41 2.50 14.99
CA ARG A 296 -16.37 1.94 14.11
C ARG A 296 -15.91 3.00 13.12
N ARG A 297 -14.60 3.21 13.01
CA ARG A 297 -14.05 4.16 12.02
C ARG A 297 -14.36 3.67 10.60
N GLY A 298 -14.85 4.57 9.75
CA GLY A 298 -15.31 4.25 8.38
C GLY A 298 -16.79 3.88 8.27
N TYR A 299 -17.51 3.87 9.39
CA TYR A 299 -18.93 3.56 9.47
C TYR A 299 -19.71 4.67 10.16
N ASP A 300 -20.96 4.83 9.76
CA ASP A 300 -21.94 5.72 10.38
C ASP A 300 -23.12 4.90 10.90
N VAL A 301 -23.81 5.39 11.93
CA VAL A 301 -25.15 4.92 12.30
C VAL A 301 -26.17 5.66 11.45
N HIS A 302 -26.96 4.92 10.69
CA HIS A 302 -27.97 5.43 9.78
C HIS A 302 -29.36 5.02 10.27
N HIS A 303 -30.33 5.93 10.13
CA HIS A 303 -31.73 5.64 10.42
C HIS A 303 -32.42 5.16 9.14
N ILE A 304 -32.97 3.95 9.12
CA ILE A 304 -33.71 3.41 7.96
C ILE A 304 -34.87 4.35 7.59
N VAL A 305 -35.59 4.84 8.60
CA VAL A 305 -36.55 5.94 8.50
C VAL A 305 -35.89 7.23 8.97
N GLU A 306 -35.69 8.19 8.06
CA GLU A 306 -35.01 9.47 8.34
C GLU A 306 -35.64 10.21 9.54
N GLN A 307 -34.78 10.70 10.45
CA GLN A 307 -35.18 11.47 11.65
C GLN A 307 -36.04 12.70 11.34
N ALA A 308 -35.89 13.30 10.16
CA ALA A 308 -36.69 14.43 9.73
C ALA A 308 -38.20 14.10 9.70
N SER A 309 -38.56 12.84 9.49
CA SER A 309 -39.95 12.34 9.54
C SER A 309 -40.53 12.31 10.96
N GLY A 310 -39.67 12.24 11.99
CA GLY A 310 -40.10 12.35 13.39
C GLY A 310 -40.37 13.80 13.83
N ARG A 311 -39.74 14.77 13.16
CA ARG A 311 -39.93 16.20 13.47
C ARG A 311 -41.25 16.77 12.96
N SER A 312 -41.90 16.12 11.99
CA SER A 312 -43.25 16.50 11.54
C SER A 312 -44.37 16.03 12.46
N GLY A 313 -44.06 15.19 13.48
CA GLY A 313 -45.06 14.60 14.38
C GLY A 313 -45.83 13.41 13.77
N GLU A 314 -45.55 13.05 12.52
CA GLU A 314 -46.21 11.93 11.81
C GLU A 314 -45.76 10.55 12.32
N ILE A 315 -44.57 10.47 12.93
CA ILE A 315 -43.99 9.22 13.41
C ILE A 315 -43.52 9.39 14.86
N PRO A 316 -43.95 8.52 15.78
CA PRO A 316 -43.46 8.52 17.16
C PRO A 316 -41.94 8.47 17.25
N THR A 317 -41.34 9.37 18.04
CA THR A 317 -39.87 9.45 18.23
C THR A 317 -39.27 8.14 18.75
N GLN A 318 -40.05 7.36 19.51
CA GLN A 318 -39.65 6.03 20.00
C GLN A 318 -39.39 5.04 18.86
N LEU A 319 -40.16 5.10 17.78
CA LEU A 319 -39.95 4.27 16.58
C LEU A 319 -38.80 4.77 15.72
N ILE A 320 -38.52 6.08 15.74
CA ILE A 320 -37.38 6.65 15.02
C ILE A 320 -36.06 6.25 15.68
N ASN A 321 -35.98 6.27 17.00
CA ASN A 321 -34.77 5.94 17.74
C ASN A 321 -34.71 4.47 18.17
N SER A 322 -35.62 3.62 17.69
CA SER A 322 -35.63 2.20 18.03
C SER A 322 -34.41 1.50 17.42
N GLY A 323 -33.93 0.44 18.08
CA GLY A 323 -32.81 -0.35 17.56
C GLY A 323 -33.07 -0.94 16.17
N GLU A 324 -34.32 -1.27 15.87
CA GLU A 324 -34.79 -1.80 14.57
C GLU A 324 -34.84 -0.76 13.45
N ASN A 325 -34.66 0.52 13.78
CA ASN A 325 -34.55 1.61 12.82
C ASN A 325 -33.10 2.08 12.62
N LEU A 326 -32.15 1.57 13.40
CA LEU A 326 -30.74 2.00 13.38
C LEU A 326 -29.87 0.91 12.77
N VAL A 327 -29.07 1.27 11.75
CA VAL A 327 -28.15 0.35 11.08
C VAL A 327 -26.75 0.96 10.98
N SER A 328 -25.70 0.15 11.18
CA SER A 328 -24.31 0.59 11.01
C SER A 328 -23.85 0.34 9.59
N ILE A 329 -23.67 1.40 8.80
CA ILE A 329 -23.36 1.32 7.37
C ILE A 329 -22.04 2.04 7.04
N PRO A 330 -21.32 1.65 5.98
CA PRO A 330 -20.10 2.35 5.58
C PRO A 330 -20.39 3.83 5.25
N THR A 331 -19.59 4.76 5.77
CA THR A 331 -19.79 6.22 5.58
C THR A 331 -19.88 6.60 4.09
N LEU A 332 -19.04 5.99 3.24
CA LEU A 332 -19.06 6.27 1.80
C LEU A 332 -20.33 5.72 1.11
N ARG A 333 -20.92 4.64 1.63
CA ARG A 333 -22.22 4.09 1.18
C ARG A 333 -23.39 4.92 1.71
N HIS A 334 -23.30 5.46 2.92
CA HIS A 334 -24.26 6.41 3.46
C HIS A 334 -24.44 7.63 2.55
N TRP A 335 -23.35 8.17 2.02
CA TRP A 335 -23.43 9.26 1.05
C TRP A 335 -24.05 8.86 -0.28
N GLN A 336 -23.85 7.61 -0.71
CA GLN A 336 -24.51 7.08 -1.90
C GLN A 336 -26.01 6.89 -1.67
N LEU A 337 -26.40 6.46 -0.47
CA LEU A 337 -27.80 6.35 -0.07
C LEU A 337 -28.47 7.71 -0.07
N ASN A 338 -27.82 8.75 0.46
CA ASN A 338 -28.33 10.12 0.40
C ASN A 338 -28.54 10.60 -1.04
N SER A 339 -27.63 10.24 -1.96
CA SER A 339 -27.79 10.53 -3.39
C SER A 339 -28.95 9.75 -4.01
N TRP A 340 -29.15 8.49 -3.60
CA TRP A 340 -30.24 7.65 -4.08
C TRP A 340 -31.62 8.23 -3.70
N TYR A 341 -31.76 8.76 -2.48
CA TYR A 341 -32.98 9.47 -2.04
C TYR A 341 -33.33 10.72 -2.86
N GLN A 342 -32.34 11.30 -3.55
CA GLN A 342 -32.49 12.47 -4.40
C GLN A 342 -32.66 12.13 -5.89
N THR A 343 -32.48 10.86 -6.27
CA THR A 343 -32.52 10.41 -7.66
C THR A 343 -33.89 9.78 -7.96
N PRO A 344 -34.53 10.09 -9.11
CA PRO A 344 -35.75 9.41 -9.52
C PRO A 344 -35.54 7.89 -9.57
N ASN A 345 -36.50 7.14 -9.02
CA ASN A 345 -36.44 5.69 -8.94
C ASN A 345 -37.58 5.08 -9.77
N SER A 346 -37.25 4.13 -10.64
CA SER A 346 -38.23 3.50 -11.54
C SER A 346 -39.31 2.70 -10.83
N SER A 347 -39.05 2.25 -9.61
CA SER A 347 -40.01 1.51 -8.76
C SER A 347 -40.94 2.43 -7.97
N LEU A 348 -40.76 3.75 -8.03
CA LEU A 348 -41.57 4.73 -7.30
C LEU A 348 -42.25 5.68 -8.29
N LEU A 349 -43.54 5.46 -8.52
CA LEU A 349 -44.33 6.24 -9.48
C LEU A 349 -45.27 7.21 -8.76
N ASP A 350 -45.50 8.38 -9.38
CA ASP A 350 -46.60 9.26 -9.01
C ASP A 350 -47.94 8.76 -9.60
N SER A 351 -49.03 9.46 -9.29
CA SER A 351 -50.38 9.16 -9.80
C SER A 351 -50.49 9.23 -11.33
N SER A 352 -49.55 9.90 -12.00
CA SER A 352 -49.51 10.09 -13.44
C SER A 352 -48.52 9.12 -14.12
N GLY A 353 -47.91 8.20 -13.36
CA GLY A 353 -46.97 7.20 -13.87
C GLY A 353 -45.55 7.71 -14.09
N ASN A 354 -45.16 8.87 -13.54
CA ASN A 354 -43.80 9.38 -13.64
C ASN A 354 -42.92 8.91 -12.49
N TYR A 355 -41.63 8.70 -12.75
CA TYR A 355 -40.65 8.34 -11.73
C TYR A 355 -40.47 9.46 -10.69
N MET A 356 -40.56 9.09 -9.42
CA MET A 356 -40.36 10.00 -8.29
C MET A 356 -39.03 9.72 -7.59
N THR A 357 -38.48 10.74 -6.95
CA THR A 357 -37.42 10.51 -5.96
C THR A 357 -38.03 9.86 -4.72
N PRO A 358 -37.30 8.98 -4.01
CA PRO A 358 -37.77 8.40 -2.76
C PRO A 358 -38.25 9.45 -1.76
N ARG A 359 -37.56 10.58 -1.65
CA ARG A 359 -37.95 11.66 -0.74
C ARG A 359 -39.32 12.27 -1.08
N LYS A 360 -39.65 12.45 -2.36
CA LYS A 360 -40.97 12.94 -2.78
C LYS A 360 -42.06 11.89 -2.59
N TYR A 361 -41.75 10.64 -2.91
CA TYR A 361 -42.69 9.52 -2.78
C TYR A 361 -43.14 9.28 -1.33
N LEU A 362 -42.24 9.53 -0.37
CA LEU A 362 -42.48 9.32 1.06
C LEU A 362 -43.26 10.43 1.77
N VAL A 363 -43.59 11.53 1.09
CA VAL A 363 -44.41 12.61 1.69
C VAL A 363 -45.79 12.06 2.06
N GLY A 364 -46.19 12.24 3.32
CA GLY A 364 -47.48 11.76 3.85
C GLY A 364 -47.59 10.24 4.03
N ARG A 365 -46.50 9.48 3.84
CA ARG A 365 -46.49 8.02 4.03
C ARG A 365 -46.23 7.65 5.48
N GLY A 366 -46.83 6.54 5.92
CA GLY A 366 -46.63 5.98 7.26
C GLY A 366 -45.23 5.36 7.46
N TYR A 367 -44.97 4.91 8.69
CA TYR A 367 -43.68 4.33 9.09
C TYR A 367 -43.28 3.11 8.26
N ASP A 368 -44.18 2.15 8.08
CA ASP A 368 -43.89 0.89 7.37
C ASP A 368 -43.44 1.14 5.93
N GLU A 369 -44.08 2.09 5.26
CA GLU A 369 -43.74 2.43 3.88
C GLU A 369 -42.41 3.16 3.78
N ARG A 370 -42.11 4.05 4.73
CA ARG A 370 -40.79 4.69 4.84
C ARG A 370 -39.70 3.67 5.14
N ARG A 371 -39.98 2.70 6.01
CA ARG A 371 -39.05 1.62 6.36
C ARG A 371 -38.80 0.72 5.14
N ARG A 372 -39.85 0.33 4.42
CA ARG A 372 -39.75 -0.44 3.16
C ARG A 372 -38.86 0.26 2.14
N VAL A 373 -39.06 1.56 1.91
CA VAL A 373 -38.24 2.35 0.98
C VAL A 373 -36.80 2.52 1.49
N GLY A 374 -36.59 2.67 2.80
CA GLY A 374 -35.25 2.69 3.39
C GLY A 374 -34.48 1.40 3.19
N LEU A 375 -35.13 0.25 3.40
CA LEU A 375 -34.54 -1.06 3.11
C LEU A 375 -34.23 -1.22 1.62
N MET A 376 -35.14 -0.79 0.73
CA MET A 376 -34.90 -0.77 -0.71
C MET A 376 -33.66 0.08 -1.08
N GLY A 377 -33.48 1.23 -0.44
CA GLY A 377 -32.29 2.07 -0.62
C GLY A 377 -31.01 1.37 -0.17
N LEU A 378 -31.03 0.70 0.98
CA LEU A 378 -29.88 -0.07 1.51
C LEU A 378 -29.49 -1.22 0.59
N HIS A 379 -30.45 -1.93 -0.02
CA HIS A 379 -30.17 -2.91 -1.07
C HIS A 379 -29.57 -2.26 -2.31
N ALA A 380 -30.16 -1.16 -2.78
CA ALA A 380 -29.73 -0.48 -4.01
C ALA A 380 -28.27 0.01 -3.94
N VAL A 381 -27.79 0.41 -2.75
CA VAL A 381 -26.40 0.81 -2.56
C VAL A 381 -25.47 -0.33 -2.18
N GLY A 382 -25.96 -1.58 -2.10
CA GLY A 382 -25.16 -2.77 -1.81
C GLY A 382 -24.70 -2.87 -0.36
N VAL A 383 -25.51 -2.41 0.60
CA VAL A 383 -25.25 -2.54 2.04
C VAL A 383 -26.05 -3.71 2.64
N LEU A 384 -27.30 -3.87 2.20
CA LEU A 384 -28.18 -4.95 2.64
C LEU A 384 -28.18 -6.09 1.61
N LYS A 385 -28.03 -7.31 2.10
CA LYS A 385 -27.96 -8.55 1.29
C LYS A 385 -29.26 -8.86 0.57
#